data_AF-A0A4R5ANC1-F1
#
_entry.id   AF-A0A4R5ANC1-F1
#
_cell.length_a   1.000
_cell.length_b   1.000
_cell.length_c   1.000
_cell.angle_alpha   90.00
_cell.angle_beta   90.00
_cell.angle_gamma   90.00
#
_symmetry.space_group_name_H-M   'P 1'
#
loop_
_entity.id
_entity.type
_entity.pdbx_description
1 polymer ?
#
loop_
_entity_poly.entity_id
_entity_poly.type
_entity_poly.pdbx_seq_one_letter_code
_entity_poly.pdbx_strand_id
1 'polypeptide(L)' 'MARRPEVFVRASSMEEGRRLQKITRTAKDPVKLRRAIVVMMSAQGRAASSIKTL' A
#
# COMPACT_ATOMS: atom_id res chain seq x y z
N MET A 1 -5.00 -21.56 15.56
CA MET A 1 -4.25 -20.33 15.89
C MET A 1 -4.62 -19.27 14.84
N ALA A 2 -5.17 -18.13 15.25
CA ALA A 2 -5.72 -17.12 14.33
C ALA A 2 -4.61 -16.48 13.46
N ARG A 3 -4.87 -16.36 12.14
CA ARG A 3 -3.90 -15.98 11.09
C ARG A 3 -3.29 -14.60 11.33
N ARG A 4 -1.96 -14.47 11.19
CA ARG A 4 -1.20 -13.20 11.17
C ARG A 4 -1.30 -12.61 9.74
N PRO A 5 -2.07 -11.55 9.44
CA PRO A 5 -2.10 -10.99 8.11
C PRO A 5 -1.21 -9.73 8.05
N GLU A 6 -0.25 -9.52 7.16
CA GLU A 6 0.57 -10.34 6.23
C GLU A 6 1.43 -9.37 5.40
N VAL A 7 1.16 -8.07 5.44
CA VAL A 7 1.89 -7.08 4.64
C VAL A 7 2.80 -6.24 5.52
N PHE A 8 4.04 -6.72 5.63
CA PHE A 8 5.22 -5.95 5.97
C PHE A 8 6.14 -5.98 4.76
N VAL A 9 6.14 -4.89 3.99
CA VAL A 9 7.09 -4.70 2.91
C VAL A 9 8.37 -4.17 3.56
N ARG A 10 9.53 -4.66 3.09
CA ARG A 10 10.82 -3.99 3.31
C ARG A 10 10.68 -2.47 3.15
N ALA A 11 11.54 -1.69 3.78
CA ALA A 11 11.59 -0.26 3.50
C ALA A 11 11.64 -0.03 1.97
N SER A 12 10.68 0.74 1.44
CA SER A 12 10.64 1.06 0.02
C SER A 12 11.71 2.10 -0.30
N SER A 13 12.35 1.98 -1.46
CA SER A 13 13.24 3.05 -1.93
C SER A 13 12.45 4.32 -2.26
N MET A 14 13.14 5.45 -2.34
CA MET A 14 12.53 6.73 -2.78
C MET A 14 11.91 6.62 -4.18
N GLU A 15 12.50 5.82 -5.06
CA GLU A 15 12.00 5.58 -6.41
C GLU A 15 10.68 4.79 -6.40
N GLU A 16 10.62 3.72 -5.60
CA GLU A 16 9.40 2.94 -5.40
C GLU A 16 8.28 3.79 -4.80
N GLY A 17 8.61 4.64 -3.82
CA GLY A 17 7.67 5.60 -3.22
C GLY A 17 7.10 6.58 -4.25
N ARG A 18 7.95 7.16 -5.11
CA ARG A 18 7.51 8.05 -6.21
C ARG A 18 6.61 7.33 -7.21
N ARG A 19 6.93 6.08 -7.56
CA ARG A 19 6.11 5.27 -8.46
C ARG A 19 4.73 4.98 -7.86
N LEU A 20 4.67 4.65 -6.57
CA LEU A 20 3.40 4.45 -5.86
C LEU A 20 2.56 5.73 -5.83
N GLN A 21 3.16 6.89 -5.54
CA GLN A 21 2.47 8.19 -5.60
C GLN A 21 1.93 8.51 -7.00
N LYS A 22 2.68 8.17 -8.05
CA LYS A 22 2.20 8.35 -9.43
C LYS A 22 0.98 7.46 -9.71
N ILE A 23 0.99 6.21 -9.25
CA ILE A 23 -0.14 5.29 -9.44
C ILE A 23 -1.37 5.78 -8.68
N THR A 24 -1.22 6.20 -7.41
CA THR A 24 -2.36 6.69 -6.63
C THR A 24 -3.01 7.94 -7.24
N ARG A 25 -2.24 8.77 -7.98
CA ARG A 25 -2.77 9.96 -8.67
C ARG A 25 -3.41 9.68 -10.02
N THR A 26 -3.05 8.59 -10.70
CA THR A 26 -3.40 8.38 -12.13
C THR A 26 -4.21 7.10 -12.38
N ALA A 27 -4.32 6.20 -11.40
CA ALA A 27 -5.05 4.95 -11.56
C ALA A 27 -6.56 5.21 -11.70
N LYS A 28 -7.12 4.77 -12.83
CA LYS A 28 -8.58 4.74 -13.07
C LYS A 28 -9.24 3.47 -12.54
N ASP A 29 -8.46 2.38 -12.45
CA ASP A 29 -8.92 1.12 -11.88
C ASP A 29 -8.93 1.24 -10.33
N PRO A 30 -10.11 1.12 -9.68
CA PRO A 30 -10.23 1.24 -8.24
C PRO A 30 -9.47 0.14 -7.49
N VAL A 31 -9.31 -1.06 -8.06
CA VAL A 31 -8.53 -2.15 -7.45
C VAL A 31 -7.05 -1.80 -7.46
N LYS A 32 -6.55 -1.27 -8.58
CA LYS A 32 -5.16 -0.82 -8.71
C LYS A 32 -4.83 0.34 -7.76
N LEU A 33 -5.74 1.31 -7.65
CA LEU A 33 -5.63 2.43 -6.70
C LEU A 33 -5.55 1.92 -5.26
N ARG A 34 -6.49 1.04 -4.87
CA ARG A 34 -6.55 0.47 -3.52
C ARG A 34 -5.29 -0.31 -3.17
N ARG A 35 -4.78 -1.13 -4.09
CA ARG A 35 -3.53 -1.88 -3.89
C ARG A 35 -2.32 -0.94 -3.70
N ALA A 36 -2.22 0.12 -4.50
CA ALA A 36 -1.12 1.09 -4.37
C ALA A 36 -1.14 1.82 -3.01
N ILE A 37 -2.32 2.18 -2.51
CA ILE A 37 -2.49 2.80 -1.19
C ILE A 37 -2.11 1.82 -0.08
N VAL A 38 -2.56 0.56 -0.17
CA VAL A 38 -2.21 -0.47 0.81
C VAL A 38 -0.70 -0.64 0.89
N VAL A 39 -0.02 -0.78 -0.26
CA VAL A 39 1.44 -0.93 -0.30
C VAL A 39 2.16 0.31 0.26
N MET A 40 1.72 1.51 -0.12
CA MET A 40 2.32 2.77 0.35
C MET A 40 2.23 2.92 1.87
N MET A 41 1.05 2.63 2.44
CA MET A 41 0.82 2.73 3.89
C MET A 41 1.54 1.62 4.65
N SER A 42 1.62 0.40 4.10
CA SER A 42 2.36 -0.70 4.73
C SER A 42 3.87 -0.49 4.71
N ALA A 43 4.42 0.17 3.68
CA ALA A 43 5.82 0.60 3.67
C ALA A 43 6.15 1.63 4.79
N GLN A 44 5.13 2.32 5.31
CA GLN A 44 5.24 3.23 6.46
C GLN A 44 4.94 2.53 7.81
N GLY A 45 4.83 1.20 7.82
CA GLY A 45 4.56 0.43 9.04
C GLY A 45 3.09 0.34 9.44
N ARG A 46 2.14 0.79 8.60
CA ARG A 46 0.72 0.64 8.88
C ARG A 46 0.21 -0.73 8.44
N ALA A 47 -0.42 -1.46 9.35
CA ALA A 47 -0.99 -2.77 9.04
C ALA A 47 -2.08 -2.65 7.97
N ALA A 48 -2.08 -3.54 6.97
CA ALA A 48 -3.04 -3.50 5.87
C ALA A 48 -4.51 -3.56 6.35
N SER A 49 -4.77 -4.31 7.42
CA SER A 49 -6.09 -4.42 8.06
C SER A 49 -6.58 -3.11 8.70
N SER A 50 -5.66 -2.18 9.03
CA SER A 50 -5.98 -0.87 9.62
C SER A 50 -6.28 0.21 8.57
N ILE A 51 -6.03 -0.09 7.29
CA ILE A 51 -6.28 0.84 6.19
C ILE A 51 -7.77 0.76 5.84
N LYS A 52 -8.57 1.56 6.55
CA LYS A 52 -10.04 1.60 6.48
C LYS A 52 -10.60 2.25 5.20
N THR A 53 -9.97 1.99 4.05
CA THR A 53 -10.51 2.25 2.70
C THR A 53 -10.27 3.68 2.18
N LEU A 54 -10.27 3.80 0.84
CA LEU A 54 -10.85 4.93 0.09
C LEU A 54 -12.30 4.56 -0.23
#